data_AF-A0A4S4HHZ6-F1
#
_entry.id   AF-A0A4S4HHZ6-F1
#
_cell.length_a   1.000
_cell.length_b   1.000
_cell.length_c   1.000
_cell.angle_alpha   90.00
_cell.angle_beta   90.00
_cell.angle_gamma   90.00
#
_symmetry.space_group_name_H-M   'P 1'
#
loop_
_entity.id
_entity.type
_entity.pdbx_description
1 polymer ?
#
loop_
_entity_poly.entity_id
_entity_poly.type
_entity_poly.pdbx_seq_one_letter_code
_entity_poly.pdbx_strand_id
1 'polypeptide(L)'
;MKYVTLLLQVGVLYVFSLVGTWVQGVFHLSMPGSLIGMLLLFLFLSTYILPLKWFEEGEKEATIGSVTMIVTGILISIFIPYGTKFIF
;
A
#
# COMPACT_ATOMS: atom_id res chain seq x y z
N MET A 1 -2.87 17.10 -0.07
CA MET A 1 -3.73 16.51 0.99
C MET A 1 -3.42 15.03 1.29
N LYS A 2 -2.25 14.48 0.90
CA LYS A 2 -1.91 13.05 1.13
C LYS A 2 -1.71 12.68 2.61
N TYR A 3 -1.19 13.61 3.42
CA TYR A 3 -0.97 13.38 4.85
C TYR A 3 -2.26 13.22 5.66
N VAL A 4 -3.34 13.91 5.28
CA VAL A 4 -4.63 13.82 5.97
C VAL A 4 -5.25 12.44 5.76
N THR A 5 -5.19 11.91 4.54
CA THR A 5 -5.65 10.55 4.23
C THR A 5 -4.85 9.48 4.98
N LEU A 6 -3.53 9.67 5.10
CA LEU A 6 -2.65 8.75 5.83
C LEU A 6 -2.93 8.78 7.33
N LEU A 7 -3.11 9.96 7.93
CA LEU A 7 -3.55 10.10 9.33
C LEU A 7 -4.90 9.43 9.57
N LEU A 8 -5.84 9.56 8.63
CA LEU A 8 -7.15 8.92 8.74
C LEU A 8 -7.04 7.40 8.64
N GLN A 9 -6.21 6.86 7.74
CA GLN A 9 -5.92 5.43 7.67
C GLN A 9 -5.35 4.88 8.97
N VAL A 10 -4.32 5.53 9.53
CA VAL A 10 -3.71 5.11 10.79
C VAL A 10 -4.69 5.23 11.96
N GLY A 11 -5.51 6.29 11.98
CA GLY A 11 -6.57 6.46 12.98
C GLY A 11 -7.61 5.34 12.94
N VAL A 12 -8.05 4.94 11.74
CA VAL A 12 -8.98 3.82 11.56
C VAL A 12 -8.34 2.52 12.06
N LEU A 13 -7.10 2.22 11.67
CA LEU A 13 -6.38 1.03 12.15
C LEU A 13 -6.27 0.99 13.68
N TYR A 14 -6.03 2.14 14.31
CA TYR A 14 -5.94 2.24 15.76
C TYR A 14 -7.26 1.94 16.46
N VAL A 15 -8.38 2.46 15.94
CA VAL A 15 -9.73 2.17 16.45
C VAL A 15 -10.04 0.67 16.36
N PHE A 16 -9.72 0.03 15.23
CA PHE A 16 -9.93 -1.40 15.08
C PHE A 16 -9.04 -2.24 16.00
N SER A 17 -7.81 -1.81 16.28
CA SER A 17 -6.92 -2.45 17.25
C SER A 17 -7.49 -2.38 18.68
N LEU A 18 -8.06 -1.23 19.06
CA LEU A 18 -8.76 -1.05 20.34
C LEU A 18 -9.97 -1.98 20.47
N VAL A 19 -10.80 -2.06 19.42
CA VAL A 19 -11.95 -2.97 19.38
C VAL A 19 -11.48 -4.43 19.44
N GLY A 20 -10.43 -4.79 18.71
CA GLY A 20 -9.85 -6.14 18.72
C GLY A 20 -9.34 -6.54 20.11
N THR A 21 -8.74 -5.60 20.85
CA THR A 21 -8.29 -5.82 22.24
C THR A 21 -9.47 -5.94 23.20
N TRP A 22 -10.53 -5.16 23.00
CA TRP A 22 -11.75 -5.29 23.79
C TRP A 22 -12.44 -6.64 23.57
N VAL A 23 -12.54 -7.08 22.31
CA VAL A 23 -13.07 -8.40 21.94
C VAL A 23 -12.18 -9.52 22.49
N GLN A 24 -10.86 -9.37 22.45
CA GLN A 24 -9.92 -10.31 23.06
C GLN A 24 -10.21 -10.48 24.56
N GLY A 25 -10.42 -9.38 25.28
CA GLY A 25 -10.73 -9.38 26.71
C GLY A 25 -12.06 -10.06 27.03
N VAL A 26 -13.08 -9.88 26.19
CA VAL A 26 -14.41 -10.50 26.38
C VAL A 26 -14.39 -12.00 26.05
N PHE A 27 -13.67 -12.42 25.01
CA PHE A 27 -13.62 -13.82 24.56
C PHE A 27 -12.47 -14.65 25.14
N HIS A 28 -11.58 -14.05 25.95
CA HIS A 28 -10.38 -14.70 26.51
C HIS A 28 -9.54 -15.46 25.48
N LEU A 29 -9.47 -14.95 24.25
CA LEU A 29 -8.68 -15.57 23.19
C LEU A 29 -7.18 -15.42 23.49
N SER A 30 -6.42 -16.52 23.41
CA SER A 30 -4.95 -16.55 23.58
C SER A 30 -4.18 -15.76 22.51
N MET A 31 -4.88 -15.15 21.55
CA MET A 31 -4.27 -14.36 20.49
C MET A 31 -4.21 -12.87 20.85
N PRO A 32 -3.14 -12.16 20.45
CA PRO A 32 -3.02 -10.73 20.69
C PRO A 32 -4.14 -9.95 19.99
N GLY A 33 -4.72 -8.98 20.69
CA GLY A 33 -5.88 -8.19 20.25
C GLY A 33 -5.66 -7.41 18.96
N SER A 34 -4.41 -7.08 18.62
CA SER A 34 -4.04 -6.48 17.33
C SER A 34 -4.31 -7.42 16.14
N LEU A 35 -4.11 -8.73 16.32
CA LEU A 35 -4.34 -9.75 15.30
C LEU A 35 -5.83 -9.95 15.08
N ILE A 36 -6.61 -9.91 16.17
CA ILE A 36 -8.09 -9.93 16.13
C ILE A 36 -8.61 -8.66 15.45
N GLY A 37 -8.07 -7.48 15.79
CA GLY A 37 -8.42 -6.21 15.14
C GLY A 37 -8.14 -6.22 13.64
N MET A 38 -7.02 -6.82 13.21
CA MET A 38 -6.68 -7.01 11.80
C MET A 38 -7.64 -7.97 11.07
N LEU A 39 -8.05 -9.08 11.70
CA LEU A 39 -9.05 -9.99 11.13
C LEU A 39 -10.43 -9.32 10.99
N LEU A 40 -10.80 -8.49 11.96
CA LEU A 40 -12.05 -7.74 11.95
C LEU A 40 -12.05 -6.66 10.86
N LEU A 41 -10.91 -5.98 10.67
CA LEU A 41 -10.64 -5.11 9.52
C LEU A 41 -10.76 -5.86 8.19
N PHE A 42 -10.19 -7.06 8.10
CA PHE A 42 -10.24 -7.87 6.89
C PHE A 42 -11.67 -8.26 6.51
N LEU A 43 -12.50 -8.64 7.49
CA LEU A 43 -13.93 -8.90 7.30
C LEU A 43 -14.68 -7.64 6.83
N PHE A 44 -14.39 -6.48 7.43
CA PHE A 44 -15.00 -5.19 7.04
C PHE A 44 -14.61 -4.75 5.63
N LEU A 45 -13.32 -4.92 5.28
CA LEU A 45 -12.78 -4.63 3.95
C LEU A 45 -13.35 -5.61 2.92
N SER A 46 -13.50 -6.89 3.29
CA SER A 46 -14.13 -7.91 2.45
C SER A 46 -15.62 -7.67 2.23
N THR A 47 -16.30 -6.96 3.13
CA THR A 47 -17.71 -6.54 2.97
C THR A 47 -17.82 -5.32 2.05
N TYR A 48 -16.72 -4.84 1.44
CA TYR A 48 -16.67 -3.68 0.54
C TYR A 48 -17.16 -2.36 1.18
N ILE A 49 -17.31 -2.33 2.50
CA ILE A 49 -17.78 -1.16 3.27
C ILE A 49 -16.72 -0.05 3.32
N LEU A 50 -15.46 -0.42 3.13
CA LEU A 50 -14.33 0.49 3.00
C LEU A 50 -13.95 0.62 1.52
N PRO A 51 -13.96 1.83 0.93
CA PRO A 51 -13.61 2.01 -0.47
C PRO A 51 -12.14 1.63 -0.71
N LEU A 52 -11.93 0.51 -1.42
CA LEU A 52 -10.60 -0.01 -1.85
C LEU A 52 -9.73 1.05 -2.55
N LYS A 53 -10.36 2.11 -3.05
CA LYS A 53 -9.73 3.28 -3.68
C LYS A 53 -8.61 3.92 -2.83
N TRP A 54 -8.64 3.70 -1.51
CA TRP A 54 -7.64 4.20 -0.57
C TRP A 54 -6.30 3.43 -0.61
N PHE A 55 -6.30 2.19 -1.09
CA PHE A 55 -5.10 1.35 -1.24
C PHE A 55 -4.48 1.46 -2.64
N GLU A 56 -5.29 1.68 -3.68
CA GLU A 56 -4.80 1.86 -5.06
C GLU A 56 -3.88 3.09 -5.24
N GLU A 57 -4.00 4.09 -4.37
CA GLU A 57 -3.19 5.31 -4.42
C GLU A 57 -1.78 5.12 -3.84
N GLY A 58 -1.54 4.06 -3.06
CA GLY A 58 -0.21 3.70 -2.55
C GLY A 58 0.69 3.01 -3.58
N GLU A 59 0.11 2.27 -4.53
CA GLU A 59 0.87 1.45 -5.48
C GLU A 59 1.23 2.19 -6.78
N LYS A 60 0.42 3.18 -7.19
CA LYS A 60 0.56 3.81 -8.52
C LYS A 60 1.75 4.74 -8.67
N GLU A 61 2.28 5.33 -7.60
CA GLU A 61 3.37 6.31 -7.72
C GLU A 61 4.78 5.72 -7.61
N ALA A 62 4.99 4.74 -6.73
CA ALA A 62 6.35 4.23 -6.46
C ALA A 62 6.86 3.27 -7.55
N THR A 63 5.97 2.45 -8.12
CA THR A 63 6.38 1.40 -9.07
C THR A 63 6.54 1.95 -10.48
N ILE A 64 5.67 2.87 -10.91
CA ILE A 64 5.68 3.37 -12.30
C ILE A 64 6.89 4.27 -12.56
N GLY A 65 7.24 5.17 -11.63
CA GLY A 65 8.40 6.06 -11.81
C GLY A 65 9.74 5.30 -11.87
N SER A 66 9.91 4.30 -11.01
CA SER A 66 11.13 3.48 -10.94
C SER A 66 11.32 2.64 -12.20
N VAL A 67 10.24 2.00 -12.69
CA VAL A 67 10.28 1.17 -13.91
C VAL A 67 10.51 2.03 -15.15
N THR A 68 9.88 3.19 -15.27
CA THR A 68 10.08 4.07 -16.43
C THR A 68 11.50 4.60 -16.51
N MET A 69 12.12 5.02 -15.39
CA MET A 69 13.51 5.48 -15.38
C MET A 69 14.51 4.39 -15.78
N ILE A 70 14.29 3.14 -15.37
CA ILE A 70 15.12 2.00 -15.77
C ILE A 70 14.97 1.74 -17.28
N VAL A 71 13.74 1.75 -17.80
CA VAL A 71 13.47 1.54 -19.23
C VAL A 71 14.07 2.67 -20.08
N THR A 72 13.93 3.93 -19.66
CA THR A 72 14.57 5.06 -20.35
C THR A 72 16.10 4.97 -20.31
N GLY A 73 16.69 4.57 -19.18
CA GLY A 73 18.13 4.37 -19.05
C GLY A 73 18.68 3.26 -19.96
N ILE A 74 17.96 2.13 -20.06
CA ILE A 74 18.31 1.02 -20.95
C ILE A 74 18.16 1.42 -22.43
N LEU A 75 17.10 2.16 -22.78
CA LEU A 75 16.94 2.66 -24.14
C LEU A 75 18.08 3.61 -24.53
N ILE A 76 18.47 4.52 -23.65
CA ILE A 76 19.60 5.43 -23.90
C ILE A 76 20.91 4.65 -24.05
N SER A 77 21.18 3.67 -23.19
CA SER A 77 22.41 2.87 -23.25
C SER A 77 22.49 1.97 -24.49
N ILE A 78 21.36 1.55 -25.05
CA ILE A 78 21.28 0.84 -26.33
C ILE A 78 21.38 1.83 -27.51
N PHE A 79 20.75 3.01 -27.44
CA PHE A 79 20.76 3.94 -28.57
C PHE A 79 22.11 4.66 -28.76
N ILE A 80 22.86 4.97 -27.70
CA ILE A 80 24.17 5.63 -27.79
C ILE A 80 25.20 4.86 -28.66
N PRO A 81 25.40 3.53 -28.48
CA PRO A 81 26.35 2.78 -29.29
C PRO A 81 25.89 2.52 -30.74
N TYR A 82 24.59 2.62 -31.04
CA TYR A 82 24.07 2.43 -32.40
C TYR A 82 23.93 3.75 -33.19
N GLY A 83 23.65 4.87 -32.53
CA GLY A 83 23.55 6.19 -33.17
C GLY A 83 24.91 6.76 -33.60
N THR A 84 26.00 6.36 -32.94
CA THR A 84 27.37 6.78 -33.29
C THR A 84 27.93 6.06 -34.52
N LYS A 85 27.31 4.97 -34.97
CA LYS A 85 27.73 4.21 -36.18
C LYS A 85 27.07 4.66 -37.49
N PHE A 86 26.16 5.64 -37.44
CA PHE A 86 25.50 6.19 -38.63
C PHE A 86 26.06 7.56 -39.07
N ILE A 87 27.02 8.12 -38.33
CA ILE A 87 27.60 9.46 -38.56
C ILE A 87 29.10 9.38 -38.95
N PHE A 88 29.68 8.18 -39.05
CA PHE A 88 31.05 7.96 -39.58
C PHE A 88 31.05 6.87 -40.64
#